data_AF-Q0DPX1-F1
#
_entry.id   AF-Q0DPX1-F1
#
_cell.length_a   1.000
_cell.length_b   1.000
_cell.length_c   1.000
_cell.angle_alpha   90.00
_cell.angle_beta   90.00
_cell.angle_gamma   90.00
#
_symmetry.space_group_name_H-M   'P 1'
#
loop_
_entity.id
_entity.type
_entity.pdbx_description
1 polymer ?
#
loop_
_entity_poly.entity_id
_entity_poly.type
_entity_poly.pdbx_seq_one_letter_code
_entity_poly.pdbx_strand_id
1 'polypeptide(L)' 'GSKTKTKMGLRNIICSIQKEKKGWWKRLLKSEEKHPYIKVDWNKWCDEDEESGM' A
#
# COMPACT_ATOMS: atom_id res chain seq x y z
N GLY A 1 -4.31 -14.18 11.21
CA GLY A 1 -2.92 -13.67 11.23
C GLY A 1 -2.67 -12.92 9.95
N SER A 2 -2.38 -11.62 10.03
CA SER A 2 -2.15 -10.77 8.86
C SER A 2 -0.88 -11.22 8.13
N LYS A 3 -0.99 -11.47 6.82
CA LYS A 3 0.16 -11.84 5.98
C LYS A 3 0.83 -10.58 5.44
N THR A 4 2.06 -10.34 5.86
CA THR A 4 2.93 -9.31 5.28
C THR A 4 4.02 -9.99 4.50
N LYS A 5 4.27 -9.54 3.27
CA LYS A 5 5.30 -10.07 2.39
C LYS A 5 6.28 -8.96 2.03
N THR A 6 7.52 -9.10 2.48
CA THR A 6 8.60 -8.18 2.12
C THR A 6 9.46 -8.81 1.03
N LYS A 7 9.68 -8.08 -0.06
CA LYS A 7 10.64 -8.42 -1.11
C LYS A 7 11.78 -7.43 -1.08
N MET A 8 12.97 -7.90 -0.74
CA MET A 8 14.18 -7.10 -0.84
C MET A 8 14.78 -7.33 -2.24
N GLY A 9 14.69 -6.32 -3.08
CA GLY A 9 15.39 -6.27 -4.36
C GLY A 9 16.75 -5.55 -4.21
N LEU A 10 17.59 -5.67 -5.24
CA LEU A 10 18.91 -5.01 -5.26
C LEU A 10 18.83 -3.48 -5.25
N ARG A 11 17.72 -2.91 -5.75
CA ARG A 11 17.53 -1.46 -5.91
C ARG A 11 16.47 -0.87 -4.99
N ASN A 12 15.55 -1.69 -4.49
CA ASN A 12 14.42 -1.23 -3.69
C ASN A 12 13.86 -2.38 -2.85
N ILE A 13 13.29 -2.02 -1.70
CA ILE A 13 12.59 -2.93 -0.81
C ILE A 13 11.09 -2.66 -0.97
N ILE A 14 10.33 -3.71 -1.33
CA ILE A 14 8.87 -3.63 -1.47
C ILE A 14 8.23 -4.38 -0.32
N CYS A 15 7.36 -3.72 0.43
CA CYS A 15 6.55 -4.34 1.47
C CYS A 15 5.09 -4.39 1.02
N SER A 16 4.54 -5.60 0.94
CA SER A 16 3.13 -5.84 0.63
C SER A 16 2.41 -6.28 1.89
N ILE A 17 1.44 -5.49 2.34
CA ILE A 17 0.68 -5.76 3.55
C ILE A 17 -0.72 -6.21 3.14
N GLN A 18 -1.13 -7.40 3.55
CA GLN A 18 -2.52 -7.83 3.36
C GLN A 18 -3.40 -7.10 4.36
N LYS A 19 -4.30 -6.25 3.86
CA LYS A 19 -5.32 -5.58 4.70
C LYS A 19 -6.17 -6.65 5.38
N GLU A 20 -6.40 -6.49 6.69
CA GLU A 20 -7.24 -7.42 7.45
C GLU A 20 -8.72 -7.35 7.03
N LYS A 21 -9.18 -6.14 6.68
CA LYS A 21 -10.52 -5.89 6.13
C LYS A 21 -10.38 -5.36 4.71
N LYS A 22 -11.18 -5.91 3.77
CA LYS A 22 -11.36 -5.30 2.43
C LYS A 22 -11.92 -3.89 2.65
N GLY A 23 -11.26 -2.89 2.06
CA GLY A 23 -11.58 -1.49 2.27
C GLY A 23 -10.46 -0.56 1.83
N TRP A 24 -10.87 0.60 1.35
CA TRP A 24 -9.96 1.64 0.91
C TRP A 24 -9.21 2.26 2.10
N TRP A 25 -7.88 2.40 1.97
CA TRP A 25 -7.07 3.11 2.96
C TRP A 25 -6.79 4.50 2.41
N LYS A 26 -7.54 5.51 2.87
CA LYS A 26 -7.31 6.92 2.49
C LYS A 26 -5.88 7.37 2.78
N ARG A 27 -5.21 6.77 3.76
CA ARG A 27 -3.81 7.01 4.13
C ARG A 27 -3.16 5.70 4.62
N LEU A 28 -1.87 5.54 4.36
CA LEU A 28 -1.07 4.44 4.90
C LEU A 28 -0.72 4.63 6.39
N LEU A 29 -0.53 5.88 6.81
CA LEU A 29 -0.20 6.25 8.18
C LEU A 29 -1.45 6.58 9.00
N LYS A 30 -1.37 6.33 10.30
CA LYS A 30 -2.41 6.75 11.27
C LYS A 30 -2.35 8.26 11.55
N SER A 31 -1.17 8.87 11.43
CA SER A 31 -0.97 10.30 11.63
C SER A 31 -1.45 11.11 10.42
N GLU A 32 -1.92 12.33 10.66
CA GLU A 32 -2.33 13.26 9.61
C GLU A 32 -1.17 14.09 9.04
N GLU A 33 0.01 13.98 9.64
CA GLU A 33 1.21 14.70 9.24
C GLU A 33 1.69 14.23 7.87
N LYS A 34 1.95 15.20 6.99
CA LYS A 34 2.55 14.93 5.68
C LYS A 34 4.04 14.70 5.85
N HIS A 35 4.48 13.46 5.61
CA HIS A 35 5.90 13.14 5.61
C HIS A 35 6.51 13.43 4.23
N PRO A 36 7.58 14.22 4.14
CA PRO A 36 8.17 14.65 2.86
C PRO A 36 8.81 13.50 2.06
N TYR A 37 9.10 12.38 2.71
CA TYR A 37 9.67 11.18 2.11
C TYR A 37 8.63 10.16 1.63
N ILE A 38 7.34 10.38 1.89
CA ILE A 38 6.27 9.48 1.44
C ILE A 38 5.70 10.01 0.13
N LYS A 39 5.76 9.18 -0.91
CA LYS A 39 5.19 9.47 -2.23
C LYS A 39 4.28 8.32 -2.63
N VAL A 40 3.27 8.65 -3.43
CA VAL A 40 2.41 7.64 -4.05
C VAL A 40 3.24 6.85 -5.06
N ASP A 41 3.18 5.52 -4.97
CA ASP A 41 3.76 4.63 -5.98
C ASP A 41 2.73 4.43 -7.10
N TRP A 42 2.83 5.26 -8.14
CA TRP A 42 1.96 5.19 -9.32
C TRP A 42 2.11 3.90 -10.12
N ASN A 43 3.22 3.16 -9.97
CA ASN A 43 3.43 1.89 -10.67
C ASN A 43 2.61 0.75 -10.05
N LYS A 44 2.15 0.91 -8.80
CA LYS A 44 1.34 -0.06 -8.06
C LYS A 44 0.00 0.50 -7.59
N TRP A 45 -0.32 1.73 -7.97
CA TRP A 45 -1.61 2.34 -7.70
C TRP A 45 -2.67 1.60 -8.52
N CYS A 46 -3.74 1.18 -7.84
CA CYS A 46 -4.91 0.56 -8.44
C CYS A 46 -6.07 1.48 -8.06
N ASP A 47 -6.81 1.97 -9.05
CA ASP A 47 -7.92 2.88 -8.83
C ASP A 47 -9.10 2.15 -8.16
N GLU A 48 -9.92 2.88 -7.38
CA GLU A 48 -11.03 2.32 -6.60
C GLU A 48 -12.01 1.48 -7.44
N ASP A 49 -12.13 1.76 -8.74
CA ASP A 49 -13.03 1.08 -9.67
C ASP A 49 -12.50 -0.27 -10.23
N GLU A 50 -11.20 -0.56 -10.11
CA GLU A 50 -10.65 -1.88 -10.51
C GLU A 50 -10.84 -2.95 -9.43
N GLU A 51 -11.17 -2.58 -8.18
CA GLU A 51 -11.40 -3.54 -7.08
C GLU A 51 -12.77 -4.26 -7.20
N SER A 52 -13.72 -3.71 -7.96
CA SER A 52 -15.10 -4.23 -8.07
C SER A 52 -15.29 -5.37 -9.10
N GLY A 53 -14.22 -5.81 -9.77
CA GLY A 53 -14.30 -6.71 -10.93
C GLY A 53 -13.86 -8.17 -10.72
N MET A 54 -13.54 -8.62 -9.51
CA MET A 54 -13.06 -10.00 -9.26
C MET A 54 -13.72 -10.69 -8.06
#